data_AF-A0A520HI98-F1
#
_entry.id   AF-A0A520HI98-F1
#
_cell.length_a   1.000
_cell.length_b   1.000
_cell.length_c   1.000
_cell.angle_alpha   90.00
_cell.angle_beta   90.00
_cell.angle_gamma   90.00
#
_symmetry.space_group_name_H-M   'P 1'
#
loop_
_entity.id
_entity.type
_entity.pdbx_description
1 polymer ?
#
loop_
_entity_poly.entity_id
_entity_poly.type
_entity_poly.pdbx_seq_one_letter_code
_entity_poly.pdbx_strand_id
1 'polypeptide(L)'
;PRLLNDYELATKNAIAAGFDGVQVHSANGYLLDQFLRDNANFRDDRYGGSIENRIRLLREVTERVASIAGADRTAVRLSPNGESQGVDDSNPQPLFTAAAKALDEIGIAFLELREPGPDGTFGATEVPKLSPAIREVFNGPLVLNSDYTTVEEAQAKLDEGVADAISFGRTFLANPDLPARLRNRAALNKDDMKTWYSQGPEGYIDYPALETQPA
;
A
#
# COMPACT_ATOMS: atom_id res chain seq x y z
N PRO A 1 -2.12 -18.43 -15.20
CA PRO A 1 -2.17 -17.50 -16.37
C PRO A 1 -0.74 -17.08 -16.77
N ARG A 2 -0.47 -16.62 -18.00
CA ARG A 2 0.88 -16.12 -18.39
C ARG A 2 1.40 -15.07 -17.42
N LEU A 3 0.51 -14.20 -16.94
CA LEU A 3 0.79 -13.15 -15.96
C LEU A 3 1.57 -13.65 -14.73
N LEU A 4 1.31 -14.86 -14.25
CA LEU A 4 2.04 -15.42 -13.09
C LEU A 4 3.54 -15.60 -13.39
N ASN A 5 3.88 -15.93 -14.63
CA ASN A 5 5.28 -16.08 -15.04
C ASN A 5 5.97 -14.71 -15.16
N ASP A 6 5.22 -13.66 -15.50
CA ASP A 6 5.76 -12.29 -15.55
C ASP A 6 6.07 -11.80 -14.11
N TYR A 7 5.19 -12.03 -13.14
CA TYR A 7 5.47 -11.76 -11.72
C TYR A 7 6.66 -12.58 -11.21
N GLU A 8 6.73 -13.87 -11.54
CA GLU A 8 7.87 -14.71 -11.17
C GLU A 8 9.20 -14.17 -11.72
N LEU A 9 9.25 -13.79 -12.99
CA LEU A 9 10.44 -13.24 -13.60
C LEU A 9 10.83 -11.90 -12.93
N ALA A 10 9.84 -11.03 -12.67
CA ALA A 10 10.08 -9.76 -11.99
C ALA A 10 10.64 -9.97 -10.57
N THR A 11 10.08 -10.92 -9.80
CA THR A 11 10.58 -11.25 -8.46
C THR A 11 12.00 -11.80 -8.51
N LYS A 12 12.31 -12.71 -9.44
CA LYS A 12 13.68 -13.22 -9.64
C LYS A 12 14.67 -12.08 -9.93
N ASN A 13 14.28 -11.14 -10.79
CA ASN A 13 15.11 -9.98 -11.11
C ASN A 13 15.31 -9.06 -9.89
N ALA A 14 14.26 -8.81 -9.10
CA ALA A 14 14.37 -8.01 -7.88
C ALA A 14 15.34 -8.64 -6.86
N ILE A 15 15.22 -9.95 -6.63
CA ILE A 15 16.14 -10.67 -5.73
C ILE A 15 17.58 -10.65 -6.29
N ALA A 16 17.76 -10.85 -7.59
CA ALA A 16 19.08 -10.77 -8.22
C ALA A 16 19.69 -9.36 -8.17
N ALA A 17 18.86 -8.32 -8.16
CA ALA A 17 19.29 -6.93 -7.98
C ALA A 17 19.64 -6.56 -6.53
N GLY A 18 19.43 -7.47 -5.57
CA GLY A 18 19.80 -7.27 -4.17
C GLY A 18 18.72 -6.62 -3.29
N PHE A 19 17.46 -6.57 -3.75
CA PHE A 19 16.37 -6.09 -2.90
C PHE A 19 16.14 -7.03 -1.71
N ASP A 20 15.89 -6.46 -0.53
CA ASP A 20 15.56 -7.21 0.70
C ASP A 20 14.20 -7.92 0.61
N GLY A 21 13.30 -7.48 -0.25
CA GLY A 21 12.00 -8.10 -0.47
C GLY A 21 11.25 -7.44 -1.62
N VAL A 22 10.01 -7.84 -1.81
CA VAL A 22 9.13 -7.29 -2.86
C VAL A 22 7.75 -6.98 -2.28
N GLN A 23 7.10 -5.92 -2.78
CA GLN A 23 5.72 -5.61 -2.45
C GLN A 23 4.84 -5.78 -3.70
N VAL A 24 3.86 -6.68 -3.62
CA VAL A 24 2.86 -6.86 -4.67
C VAL A 24 1.89 -5.68 -4.63
N HIS A 25 1.80 -4.95 -5.73
CA HIS A 25 0.88 -3.83 -5.86
C HIS A 25 -0.52 -4.33 -6.25
N SER A 26 -1.46 -4.33 -5.29
CA SER A 26 -2.87 -4.69 -5.49
C SER A 26 -3.81 -3.58 -5.03
N ALA A 27 -3.50 -2.35 -5.45
CA ALA A 27 -4.14 -1.12 -5.00
C ALA A 27 -4.23 -0.12 -6.16
N ASN A 28 -4.87 1.01 -5.90
CA ASN A 28 -4.93 2.21 -6.74
C ASN A 28 -5.47 1.97 -8.16
N GLY A 29 -6.37 1.00 -8.32
CA GLY A 29 -7.03 0.71 -9.59
C GLY A 29 -6.15 0.04 -10.65
N TYR A 30 -4.98 -0.48 -10.29
CA TYR A 30 -4.16 -1.29 -11.19
C TYR A 30 -4.68 -2.74 -11.32
N LEU A 31 -4.02 -3.54 -12.15
CA LEU A 31 -4.50 -4.84 -12.62
C LEU A 31 -5.07 -5.76 -11.53
N LEU A 32 -4.38 -5.93 -10.39
CA LEU A 32 -4.90 -6.81 -9.35
C LEU A 32 -6.13 -6.21 -8.65
N ASP A 33 -6.15 -4.91 -8.41
CA ASP A 33 -7.31 -4.19 -7.84
C ASP A 33 -8.51 -4.24 -8.81
N GLN A 34 -8.27 -4.14 -10.13
CA GLN A 34 -9.30 -4.34 -11.16
C GLN A 34 -9.95 -5.72 -11.10
N PHE A 35 -9.19 -6.77 -10.73
CA PHE A 35 -9.75 -8.10 -10.51
C PHE A 35 -10.51 -8.20 -9.19
N LEU A 36 -10.05 -7.50 -8.15
CA LEU A 36 -10.74 -7.49 -6.87
C LEU A 36 -12.13 -6.89 -6.98
N ARG A 37 -12.30 -5.78 -7.71
CA ARG A 37 -13.50 -4.94 -7.61
C ARG A 37 -14.55 -5.18 -8.69
N ASP A 38 -15.81 -5.13 -8.30
CA ASP A 38 -16.94 -5.55 -9.16
C ASP A 38 -17.32 -4.52 -10.24
N ASN A 39 -16.88 -3.27 -10.12
CA ASN A 39 -17.08 -2.25 -11.16
C ASN A 39 -16.06 -2.36 -12.31
N ALA A 40 -15.03 -3.19 -12.16
CA ALA A 40 -13.97 -3.41 -13.14
C ALA A 40 -13.89 -4.87 -13.59
N ASN A 41 -14.31 -5.81 -12.73
CA ASN A 41 -14.33 -7.24 -13.03
C ASN A 41 -15.73 -7.75 -13.39
N PHE A 42 -16.06 -7.67 -14.67
CA PHE A 42 -17.31 -8.19 -15.24
C PHE A 42 -17.22 -9.65 -15.72
N ARG A 43 -16.21 -10.40 -15.28
CA ARG A 43 -15.99 -11.77 -15.75
C ARG A 43 -17.04 -12.72 -15.18
N ASP A 44 -17.39 -13.72 -15.98
CA ASP A 44 -18.30 -14.82 -15.64
C ASP A 44 -17.56 -16.16 -15.44
N ASP A 45 -16.23 -16.12 -15.47
CA ASP A 45 -15.37 -17.29 -15.26
C ASP A 45 -14.88 -17.41 -13.80
N ARG A 46 -13.94 -18.34 -13.57
CA ARG A 46 -13.38 -18.60 -12.23
C ARG A 46 -12.64 -17.43 -11.57
N TYR A 47 -12.48 -16.30 -12.26
CA TYR A 47 -11.85 -15.08 -11.72
C TYR A 47 -12.84 -13.92 -11.54
N GLY A 48 -14.14 -14.11 -11.77
CA GLY A 48 -15.17 -13.08 -11.55
C GLY A 48 -16.41 -13.59 -10.82
N GLY A 49 -17.35 -12.67 -10.57
CA GLY A 49 -18.56 -12.93 -9.79
C GLY A 49 -18.31 -12.92 -8.29
N SER A 50 -18.16 -14.09 -7.67
CA SER A 50 -18.05 -14.20 -6.21
C SER A 50 -16.75 -13.57 -5.69
N ILE A 51 -16.73 -13.16 -4.41
CA ILE A 51 -15.53 -12.61 -3.75
C ILE A 51 -14.37 -13.60 -3.88
N GLU A 52 -14.60 -14.90 -3.68
CA GLU A 52 -13.58 -15.96 -3.77
C GLU A 52 -12.93 -16.01 -5.15
N ASN A 53 -13.71 -15.79 -6.21
CA ASN A 53 -13.18 -15.73 -7.57
C ASN A 53 -12.41 -14.44 -7.83
N ARG A 54 -12.91 -13.30 -7.35
CA ARG A 54 -12.27 -11.98 -7.52
C ARG A 54 -10.92 -11.89 -6.81
N ILE A 55 -10.80 -12.46 -5.61
CA ILE A 55 -9.51 -12.51 -4.87
C ILE A 55 -8.53 -13.56 -5.42
N ARG A 56 -8.98 -14.48 -6.28
CA ARG A 56 -8.18 -15.61 -6.75
C ARG A 56 -6.87 -15.17 -7.40
N LEU A 57 -6.91 -14.14 -8.24
CA LEU A 57 -5.71 -13.69 -8.94
C LEU A 57 -4.68 -13.08 -7.98
N LEU A 58 -5.13 -12.27 -7.01
CA LEU A 58 -4.27 -11.75 -5.95
C LEU A 58 -3.58 -12.89 -5.19
N ARG A 59 -4.35 -13.92 -4.80
CA ARG A 59 -3.83 -15.10 -4.11
C ARG A 59 -2.80 -15.84 -4.97
N GLU A 60 -3.13 -16.19 -6.21
CA GLU A 60 -2.22 -16.92 -7.11
C GLU A 60 -0.91 -16.14 -7.37
N VAL A 61 -0.99 -14.81 -7.54
CA VAL A 61 0.19 -13.95 -7.71
C VAL A 61 1.03 -13.92 -6.43
N THR A 62 0.40 -13.72 -5.28
CA THR A 62 1.12 -13.60 -4.01
C THR A 62 1.80 -14.92 -3.63
N GLU A 63 1.12 -16.06 -3.81
CA GLU A 63 1.69 -17.40 -3.61
C GLU A 63 2.91 -17.62 -4.54
N ARG A 64 2.82 -17.21 -5.81
CA ARG A 64 3.95 -17.32 -6.75
C ARG A 64 5.13 -16.46 -6.31
N VAL A 65 4.89 -15.20 -5.95
CA VAL A 65 5.94 -14.27 -5.49
C VAL A 65 6.60 -14.78 -4.21
N ALA A 66 5.79 -15.21 -3.23
CA ALA A 66 6.26 -15.75 -1.96
C ALA A 66 7.09 -17.03 -2.14
N SER A 67 6.75 -17.89 -3.10
CA SER A 67 7.55 -19.10 -3.39
C SER A 67 8.97 -18.81 -3.92
N ILE A 68 9.23 -17.57 -4.38
CA ILE A 68 10.52 -17.16 -4.95
C ILE A 68 11.28 -16.29 -3.96
N ALA A 69 10.64 -15.26 -3.42
CA ALA A 69 11.28 -14.31 -2.51
C ALA A 69 11.37 -14.85 -1.07
N GLY A 70 10.47 -15.75 -0.68
CA GLY A 70 10.13 -16.03 0.72
C GLY A 70 8.88 -15.25 1.14
N ALA A 71 7.99 -15.89 1.91
CA ALA A 71 6.77 -15.24 2.40
C ALA A 71 7.10 -14.08 3.35
N ASP A 72 8.11 -14.26 4.21
CA ASP A 72 8.70 -13.28 5.11
C ASP A 72 9.41 -12.10 4.40
N ARG A 73 9.57 -12.18 3.07
CA ARG A 73 10.15 -11.14 2.22
C ARG A 73 9.16 -10.65 1.14
N THR A 74 7.90 -11.04 1.25
CA THR A 74 6.83 -10.65 0.34
C THR A 74 5.80 -9.83 1.10
N ALA A 75 5.54 -8.62 0.63
CA ALA A 75 4.48 -7.76 1.15
C ALA A 75 3.39 -7.54 0.10
N VAL A 76 2.23 -7.05 0.52
CA VAL A 76 1.14 -6.66 -0.39
C VAL A 76 0.61 -5.30 -0.01
N ARG A 77 0.26 -4.47 -1.00
CA ARG A 77 -0.41 -3.19 -0.79
C ARG A 77 -1.85 -3.23 -1.31
N LEU A 78 -2.80 -2.83 -0.47
CA LEU A 78 -4.23 -2.67 -0.80
C LEU A 78 -4.65 -1.21 -0.57
N SER A 79 -5.69 -0.75 -1.28
CA SER A 79 -6.30 0.56 -1.09
C SER A 79 -7.80 0.40 -0.94
N PRO A 80 -8.30 -0.07 0.22
CA PRO A 80 -9.66 -0.59 0.33
C PRO A 80 -10.74 0.50 0.32
N ASN A 81 -10.35 1.77 0.46
CA ASN A 81 -11.24 2.92 0.61
C ASN A 81 -11.50 3.63 -0.72
N GLY A 82 -12.75 3.55 -1.18
CA GLY A 82 -13.29 4.35 -2.29
C GLY A 82 -12.69 4.04 -3.65
N GLU A 83 -13.02 4.92 -4.60
CA GLU A 83 -12.61 4.86 -5.99
C GLU A 83 -11.15 5.31 -6.17
N SER A 84 -10.43 4.65 -7.07
CA SER A 84 -9.17 5.13 -7.62
C SER A 84 -9.01 4.68 -9.07
N GLN A 85 -8.71 5.61 -9.98
CA GLN A 85 -8.56 5.35 -11.43
C GLN A 85 -9.79 4.71 -12.11
N GLY A 86 -10.98 5.07 -11.66
CA GLY A 86 -12.26 4.52 -12.11
C GLY A 86 -12.61 3.16 -11.50
N VAL A 87 -11.78 2.63 -10.59
CA VAL A 87 -11.94 1.29 -9.98
C VAL A 87 -12.50 1.45 -8.56
N ASP A 88 -13.67 0.88 -8.31
CA ASP A 88 -14.45 0.98 -7.07
C ASP A 88 -15.23 -0.32 -6.79
N ASP A 89 -15.64 -0.55 -5.55
CA ASP A 89 -16.35 -1.78 -5.17
C ASP A 89 -17.70 -1.47 -4.52
N SER A 90 -18.74 -2.22 -4.89
CA SER A 90 -20.08 -2.02 -4.31
C SER A 90 -20.17 -2.39 -2.81
N ASN A 91 -19.26 -3.24 -2.31
CA ASN A 91 -19.26 -3.70 -0.93
C ASN A 91 -17.82 -4.04 -0.46
N PRO A 92 -16.98 -3.01 -0.22
CA PRO A 92 -15.55 -3.20 -0.05
C PRO A 92 -15.18 -3.97 1.23
N GLN A 93 -15.96 -3.84 2.31
CA GLN A 93 -15.58 -4.48 3.58
C GLN A 93 -15.50 -6.01 3.51
N PRO A 94 -16.54 -6.74 3.06
CA PRO A 94 -16.43 -8.18 2.83
C PRO A 94 -15.32 -8.58 1.84
N LEU A 95 -15.10 -7.80 0.77
CA LEU A 95 -14.05 -8.09 -0.21
C LEU A 95 -12.64 -7.99 0.40
N PHE A 96 -12.32 -6.87 1.04
CA PHE A 96 -10.96 -6.60 1.52
C PHE A 96 -10.62 -7.37 2.81
N THR A 97 -11.61 -7.71 3.62
CA THR A 97 -11.42 -8.67 4.74
C THR A 97 -11.13 -10.07 4.23
N ALA A 98 -11.84 -10.54 3.19
CA ALA A 98 -11.54 -11.83 2.55
C ALA A 98 -10.15 -11.84 1.88
N ALA A 99 -9.78 -10.75 1.21
CA ALA A 99 -8.45 -10.59 0.62
C ALA A 99 -7.36 -10.61 1.71
N ALA A 100 -7.51 -9.84 2.79
CA ALA A 100 -6.58 -9.83 3.90
C ALA A 100 -6.44 -11.20 4.56
N LYS A 101 -7.56 -11.94 4.71
CA LYS A 101 -7.51 -13.31 5.25
C LYS A 101 -6.73 -14.27 4.35
N ALA A 102 -6.91 -14.19 3.03
CA ALA A 102 -6.13 -15.00 2.10
C ALA A 102 -4.63 -14.68 2.16
N LEU A 103 -4.27 -13.42 2.40
CA LEU A 103 -2.88 -12.99 2.58
C LEU A 103 -2.28 -13.45 3.92
N ASP A 104 -3.08 -13.45 4.99
CA ASP A 104 -2.72 -14.02 6.30
C ASP A 104 -2.38 -15.51 6.18
N GLU A 105 -3.18 -16.28 5.43
CA GLU A 105 -2.95 -17.71 5.18
C GLU A 105 -1.64 -18.00 4.43
N ILE A 106 -1.17 -17.07 3.60
CA ILE A 106 0.12 -17.17 2.90
C ILE A 106 1.29 -16.88 3.87
N GLY A 107 1.04 -16.11 4.94
CA GLY A 107 2.07 -15.69 5.88
C GLY A 107 3.00 -14.62 5.33
N ILE A 108 2.46 -13.64 4.58
CA ILE A 108 3.24 -12.54 4.01
C ILE A 108 3.92 -11.68 5.10
N ALA A 109 5.02 -11.02 4.73
CA ALA A 109 5.85 -10.19 5.60
C ALA A 109 5.07 -9.05 6.27
N PHE A 110 4.27 -8.33 5.49
CA PHE A 110 3.36 -7.30 5.99
C PHE A 110 2.29 -6.96 4.94
N LEU A 111 1.17 -6.42 5.41
CA LEU A 111 0.13 -5.84 4.58
C LEU A 111 0.16 -4.31 4.74
N GLU A 112 0.20 -3.57 3.63
CA GLU A 112 0.08 -2.12 3.64
C GLU A 112 -1.30 -1.68 3.14
N LEU A 113 -1.95 -0.77 3.88
CA LEU A 113 -3.24 -0.19 3.54
C LEU A 113 -3.12 1.30 3.25
N ARG A 114 -3.55 1.72 2.07
CA ARG A 114 -3.81 3.12 1.76
C ARG A 114 -5.25 3.48 2.15
N GLU A 115 -5.41 4.27 3.21
CA GLU A 115 -6.73 4.56 3.80
C GLU A 115 -7.02 6.08 3.92
N PRO A 116 -7.31 6.78 2.80
CA PRO A 116 -7.76 8.16 2.86
C PRO A 116 -9.08 8.28 3.62
N GLY A 117 -9.28 9.41 4.30
CA GLY A 117 -10.56 9.80 4.89
C GLY A 117 -11.35 10.77 4.00
N PRO A 118 -12.46 11.33 4.51
CA PRO A 118 -13.25 12.33 3.80
C PRO A 118 -12.46 13.63 3.53
N ASP A 119 -11.52 13.96 4.42
CA ASP A 119 -10.65 15.14 4.28
C ASP A 119 -9.31 14.83 3.60
N GLY A 120 -9.22 13.70 2.88
CA GLY A 120 -7.99 13.29 2.19
C GLY A 120 -7.54 14.31 1.14
N THR A 121 -6.25 14.64 1.16
CA THR A 121 -5.67 15.70 0.32
C THR A 121 -5.11 15.18 -1.01
N PHE A 122 -5.01 13.86 -1.17
CA PHE A 122 -4.73 13.22 -2.46
C PHE A 122 -5.59 11.97 -2.58
N GLY A 123 -6.83 12.18 -3.03
CA GLY A 123 -7.95 11.23 -2.92
C GLY A 123 -8.70 11.44 -1.60
N ALA A 124 -10.02 11.37 -1.66
CA ALA A 124 -10.92 11.50 -0.53
C ALA A 124 -12.09 10.53 -0.72
N THR A 125 -12.65 10.03 0.38
CA THR A 125 -13.75 9.07 0.31
C THR A 125 -14.53 9.03 1.62
N GLU A 126 -15.83 8.78 1.49
CA GLU A 126 -16.74 8.50 2.60
C GLU A 126 -16.73 7.03 3.04
N VAL A 127 -16.02 6.15 2.31
CA VAL A 127 -15.87 4.74 2.70
C VAL A 127 -15.05 4.69 3.99
N PRO A 128 -15.59 4.16 5.11
CA PRO A 128 -14.88 4.11 6.39
C PRO A 128 -13.57 3.33 6.30
N LYS A 129 -12.55 3.71 7.09
CA LYS A 129 -11.29 2.96 7.20
C LYS A 129 -11.54 1.50 7.56
N LEU A 130 -10.87 0.59 6.85
CA LEU A 130 -11.09 -0.85 6.97
C LEU A 130 -10.03 -1.55 7.84
N SER A 131 -8.98 -0.84 8.25
CA SER A 131 -7.94 -1.37 9.14
C SER A 131 -8.47 -2.06 10.40
N PRO A 132 -9.52 -1.59 11.11
CA PRO A 132 -10.05 -2.32 12.26
C PRO A 132 -10.59 -3.71 11.88
N ALA A 133 -11.40 -3.79 10.81
CA ALA A 133 -11.97 -5.06 10.35
C ALA A 133 -10.91 -6.00 9.74
N ILE A 134 -9.91 -5.43 9.05
CA ILE A 134 -8.78 -6.18 8.50
C ILE A 134 -7.90 -6.74 9.63
N ARG A 135 -7.69 -5.98 10.70
CA ARG A 135 -6.88 -6.39 11.86
C ARG A 135 -7.46 -7.62 12.57
N GLU A 136 -8.77 -7.83 12.53
CA GLU A 136 -9.43 -9.02 13.09
C GLU A 136 -9.11 -10.32 12.35
N VAL A 137 -8.74 -10.24 11.06
CA VAL A 137 -8.56 -11.41 10.18
C VAL A 137 -7.14 -11.61 9.68
N PHE A 138 -6.33 -10.56 9.69
CA PHE A 138 -4.90 -10.58 9.40
C PHE A 138 -4.14 -10.51 10.72
N ASN A 139 -3.11 -11.33 10.94
CA ASN A 139 -2.34 -11.40 12.19
C ASN A 139 -0.88 -10.92 12.03
N GLY A 140 -0.40 -10.75 10.80
CA GLY A 140 0.94 -10.24 10.52
C GLY A 140 1.08 -8.73 10.71
N PRO A 141 2.26 -8.16 10.46
CA PRO A 141 2.47 -6.71 10.55
C PRO A 141 1.58 -5.93 9.57
N LEU A 142 0.83 -4.95 10.07
CA LEU A 142 -0.06 -4.09 9.30
C LEU A 142 0.50 -2.66 9.24
N VAL A 143 0.66 -2.13 8.03
CA VAL A 143 1.22 -0.80 7.77
C VAL A 143 0.12 0.12 7.25
N LEU A 144 -0.10 1.26 7.89
CA LEU A 144 -1.08 2.24 7.41
C LEU A 144 -0.41 3.38 6.62
N ASN A 145 -1.15 3.90 5.66
CA ASN A 145 -0.78 4.99 4.79
C ASN A 145 -1.97 5.94 4.55
N SER A 146 -1.67 7.12 4.01
CA SER A 146 -2.55 8.27 3.72
C SER A 146 -2.50 9.37 4.78
N ASP A 147 -1.86 10.47 4.41
CA ASP A 147 -1.96 11.79 5.04
C ASP A 147 -1.50 11.90 6.49
N TYR A 148 -0.62 10.99 6.92
CA TYR A 148 0.13 11.17 8.16
C TYR A 148 1.20 12.25 7.99
N THR A 149 1.17 13.26 8.85
CA THR A 149 2.11 14.39 8.79
C THR A 149 2.83 14.67 10.10
N THR A 150 2.34 14.12 11.21
CA THR A 150 2.92 14.32 12.54
C THR A 150 3.27 12.99 13.23
N VAL A 151 4.18 13.06 14.21
CA VAL A 151 4.48 11.89 15.05
C VAL A 151 3.28 11.51 15.89
N GLU A 152 2.56 12.50 16.40
CA GLU A 152 1.42 12.31 17.29
C GLU A 152 0.28 11.54 16.58
N GLU A 153 -0.07 11.90 15.34
CA GLU A 153 -1.06 11.17 14.54
C GLU A 153 -0.63 9.74 14.24
N ALA A 154 0.65 9.55 13.87
CA ALA A 154 1.20 8.24 13.56
C ALA A 154 1.25 7.34 14.81
N GLN A 155 1.73 7.87 15.94
CA GLN A 155 1.84 7.16 17.21
C GLN A 155 0.46 6.78 17.75
N ALA A 156 -0.55 7.65 17.64
CA ALA A 156 -1.91 7.35 18.08
C ALA A 156 -2.45 6.07 17.41
N LYS A 157 -2.12 5.81 16.14
CA LYS A 157 -2.56 4.59 15.45
C LYS A 157 -1.82 3.33 15.88
N LEU A 158 -0.57 3.46 16.28
CA LEU A 158 0.17 2.36 16.89
C LEU A 158 -0.39 2.06 18.30
N ASP A 159 -0.68 3.09 19.08
CA ASP A 159 -1.24 2.97 20.44
C ASP A 159 -2.66 2.37 20.43
N GLU A 160 -3.45 2.65 19.39
CA GLU A 160 -4.76 2.02 19.14
C GLU A 160 -4.65 0.51 18.81
N GLY A 161 -3.46 0.00 18.47
CA GLY A 161 -3.25 -1.40 18.09
C GLY A 161 -3.79 -1.78 16.71
N VAL A 162 -4.17 -0.80 15.89
CA VAL A 162 -4.69 -1.00 14.52
C VAL A 162 -3.59 -1.02 13.46
N ALA A 163 -2.34 -0.78 13.85
CA ALA A 163 -1.18 -0.76 12.97
C ALA A 163 0.10 -1.13 13.72
N ASP A 164 1.07 -1.67 12.99
CA ASP A 164 2.41 -1.99 13.48
C ASP A 164 3.47 -1.00 12.94
N ALA A 165 3.16 -0.30 11.84
CA ALA A 165 3.96 0.79 11.32
C ALA A 165 3.13 1.77 10.50
N ILE A 166 3.69 2.95 10.24
CA ILE A 166 3.12 4.00 9.39
C ILE A 166 4.09 4.30 8.25
N SER A 167 3.58 4.29 7.03
CA SER A 167 4.34 4.68 5.84
C SER A 167 3.99 6.11 5.41
N PHE A 168 5.00 6.85 4.96
CA PHE A 168 4.88 8.25 4.56
C PHE A 168 5.25 8.39 3.08
N GLY A 169 4.39 9.03 2.30
CA GLY A 169 4.62 9.30 0.87
C GLY A 169 5.17 10.70 0.62
N ARG A 170 4.28 11.66 0.37
CA ARG A 170 4.61 13.08 0.08
C ARG A 170 5.49 13.72 1.15
N THR A 171 5.23 13.41 2.42
CA THR A 171 6.05 13.89 3.53
C THR A 171 7.50 13.41 3.41
N PHE A 172 7.73 12.17 2.98
CA PHE A 172 9.08 11.64 2.78
C PHE A 172 9.72 12.20 1.51
N LEU A 173 8.94 12.40 0.43
CA LEU A 173 9.42 13.03 -0.81
C LEU A 173 10.15 14.35 -0.53
N ALA A 174 9.56 15.22 0.29
CA ALA A 174 10.15 16.52 0.62
C ALA A 174 11.16 16.49 1.76
N ASN A 175 11.27 15.40 2.52
CA ASN A 175 12.05 15.33 3.75
C ASN A 175 12.93 14.07 3.74
N PRO A 176 14.15 14.14 3.18
CA PRO A 176 15.02 12.96 3.07
C PRO A 176 15.43 12.40 4.44
N ASP A 177 15.40 13.24 5.48
CA ASP A 177 15.70 12.95 6.87
C ASP A 177 14.43 12.90 7.76
N LEU A 178 13.27 12.57 7.16
CA LEU A 178 11.97 12.56 7.85
C LEU A 178 11.98 11.88 9.23
N PRO A 179 12.60 10.68 9.44
CA PRO A 179 12.64 10.08 10.77
C PRO A 179 13.33 10.95 11.83
N ALA A 180 14.38 11.68 11.46
CA ALA A 180 15.07 12.59 12.38
C ALA A 180 14.22 13.83 12.68
N ARG A 181 13.54 14.39 11.65
CA ARG A 181 12.61 15.52 11.82
C ARG A 181 11.47 15.17 12.76
N LEU A 182 10.85 14.01 12.53
CA LEU A 182 9.78 13.47 13.36
C LEU A 182 10.25 13.31 14.82
N ARG A 183 11.38 12.62 15.05
CA ARG A 183 11.94 12.42 16.40
C ARG A 183 12.18 13.72 17.16
N ASN A 184 12.65 14.75 16.46
CA ASN A 184 13.01 16.03 17.06
C ASN A 184 11.88 17.07 17.02
N ARG A 185 10.70 16.72 16.50
CA ARG A 185 9.61 17.66 16.21
C ARG A 185 10.06 18.88 15.41
N ALA A 186 10.96 18.67 14.45
CA ALA A 186 11.47 19.72 13.59
C ALA A 186 10.45 20.08 12.49
N ALA A 187 10.56 21.29 11.95
CA ALA A 187 9.74 21.72 10.82
C ALA A 187 9.95 20.79 9.62
N LEU A 188 8.87 20.48 8.90
CA LEU A 188 8.92 19.69 7.67
C LEU A 188 9.01 20.62 6.48
N ASN A 189 9.81 20.24 5.49
CA ASN A 189 9.78 20.85 4.17
C ASN A 189 8.41 20.62 3.54
N LYS A 190 7.95 21.61 2.77
CA LYS A 190 6.74 21.50 1.95
C LYS A 190 7.10 20.91 0.59
N ASP A 191 6.32 19.94 0.14
CA ASP A 191 6.44 19.39 -1.20
C ASP A 191 5.89 20.35 -2.27
N ASP A 192 6.29 20.14 -3.53
CA ASP A 192 5.74 20.84 -4.70
C ASP A 192 5.12 19.83 -5.65
N MET A 193 3.79 19.87 -5.80
CA MET A 193 3.05 18.96 -6.66
C MET A 193 3.48 19.05 -8.14
N LYS A 194 4.04 20.18 -8.58
CA LYS A 194 4.53 20.35 -9.96
C LYS A 194 5.73 19.46 -10.26
N THR A 195 6.47 19.02 -9.25
CA THR A 195 7.73 18.27 -9.40
C THR A 195 7.61 16.81 -8.98
N TRP A 196 6.46 16.36 -8.47
CA TRP A 196 6.25 14.95 -8.09
C TRP A 196 6.51 13.96 -9.25
N TYR A 197 6.29 14.39 -10.49
CA TYR A 197 6.58 13.61 -11.71
C TYR A 197 7.56 14.38 -12.59
N SER A 198 8.78 14.57 -12.11
CA SER A 198 9.88 15.23 -12.84
C SER A 198 10.85 14.23 -13.48
N GLN A 199 11.58 14.66 -14.52
CA GLN A 199 12.68 13.93 -15.13
C GLN A 199 14.06 14.42 -14.64
N GLY A 200 14.07 15.51 -13.86
CA GLY A 200 15.28 16.17 -13.37
C GLY A 200 15.46 16.07 -11.85
N PRO A 201 16.56 16.64 -11.31
CA PRO A 201 16.85 16.60 -9.88
C PRO A 201 15.94 17.51 -9.04
N GLU A 202 15.31 18.51 -9.66
CA GLU A 202 14.43 19.48 -9.01
C GLU A 202 13.18 18.82 -8.42
N GLY A 203 12.96 19.02 -7.12
CA GLY A 203 11.89 18.39 -6.36
C GLY A 203 12.06 16.89 -6.18
N TYR A 204 13.29 16.38 -6.29
CA TYR A 204 13.59 14.95 -6.13
C TYR A 204 14.79 14.71 -5.22
N ILE A 205 15.96 15.27 -5.54
CA ILE A 205 17.20 15.10 -4.75
C ILE A 205 17.72 16.39 -4.13
N ASP A 206 17.00 17.49 -4.28
CA ASP A 206 17.39 18.83 -3.85
C ASP A 206 16.62 19.38 -2.64
N TYR A 207 15.69 18.59 -2.07
CA TYR A 207 15.08 18.91 -0.78
C TYR A 207 16.14 18.90 0.34
N PRO A 208 16.25 19.98 1.14
CA PRO A 208 17.31 20.08 2.15
C PRO A 208 17.04 19.17 3.34
N ALA A 209 18.08 18.51 3.85
CA ALA A 209 18.08 17.91 5.18
C ALA A 209 18.24 18.99 6.27
N LEU A 210 17.90 18.68 7.52
CA LEU A 210 18.04 19.60 8.66
C LEU A 210 19.45 20.20 8.78
N GLU A 211 20.49 19.39 8.57
CA GLU A 211 21.89 19.83 8.65
C GLU A 211 22.27 20.87 7.59
N THR A 212 21.55 20.88 6.47
CA THR A 212 21.82 21.73 5.29
C THR A 212 20.79 22.84 5.11
N GLN A 213 19.80 22.94 5.99
CA GLN A 213 18.74 23.93 5.89
C GLN A 213 19.33 25.31 6.27
N PRO A 214 19.24 26.34 5.41
CA PRO A 214 19.64 27.68 5.78
C PRO A 214 18.78 28.17 6.95
N ALA A 215 19.42 28.87 7.89
CA ALA A 215 18.79 29.44 9.09
C ALA A 215 17.69 30.45 8.76
#